data_AF-Q6KF75-F1
#
_entry.id   AF-Q6KF75-F1
#
_cell.length_a   1.000
_cell.length_b   1.000
_cell.length_c   1.000
_cell.angle_alpha   90.00
_cell.angle_beta   90.00
_cell.angle_gamma   90.00
#
_symmetry.space_group_name_H-M   'P 1'
#
loop_
_entity.id
_entity.type
_entity.pdbx_description
1 polymer ?
#
loop_
_entity_poly.entity_id
_entity_poly.type
_entity_poly.pdbx_seq_one_letter_code
_entity_poly.pdbx_strand_id
1 'polypeptide(L)'
;YRSEYTEGNVTKVVATTQMQAPDARKAFPCFDEPAMKAVFTVTMIHPSDHTAISNMPANNTYQLEMDGQSWNVTQFNPTPKMSTYLLAFIVSQFDYVENNTGGVQIRIWGRPTAIDEGQGEYALQKTGPILSFFERHYNTAYPLPKSDQVALPDFNAGAMENWGLVT
;
A
#
# COMPACT_ATOMS: atom_id res chain seq x y z
N TYR A 1 9.43 -8.36 -0.55
CA TYR A 1 9.50 -9.76 -1.03
C TYR A 1 8.55 -9.94 -2.21
N ARG A 2 8.66 -11.05 -2.96
CA ARG A 2 7.72 -11.35 -4.05
C ARG A 2 6.62 -12.29 -3.57
N SER A 3 5.38 -12.07 -4.01
CA SER A 3 4.29 -13.04 -3.93
C SER A 3 3.89 -13.44 -5.35
N GLU A 4 3.68 -14.73 -5.58
CA GLU A 4 3.31 -15.29 -6.87
C GLU A 4 1.86 -15.79 -6.78
N TYR A 5 1.06 -15.53 -7.80
CA TYR A 5 -0.32 -16.00 -7.86
C TYR A 5 -0.71 -16.35 -9.29
N THR A 6 -1.77 -17.13 -9.45
CA THR A 6 -2.30 -17.50 -10.76
C THR A 6 -3.52 -16.67 -11.10
N GLU A 7 -3.55 -16.15 -12.33
CA GLU A 7 -4.70 -15.50 -12.96
C GLU A 7 -4.97 -16.18 -14.31
N GLY A 8 -6.04 -16.97 -14.38
CA GLY A 8 -6.27 -17.88 -15.50
C GLY A 8 -5.15 -18.91 -15.63
N ASN A 9 -4.42 -18.89 -16.75
CA ASN A 9 -3.27 -19.75 -17.02
C ASN A 9 -1.92 -19.01 -16.89
N VAL A 10 -1.92 -17.80 -16.35
CA VAL A 10 -0.73 -16.95 -16.24
C VAL A 10 -0.30 -16.83 -14.78
N THR A 11 0.95 -17.13 -14.49
CA THR A 11 1.57 -16.79 -13.20
C THR A 11 1.93 -15.30 -13.20
N LYS A 12 1.39 -14.58 -12.22
CA LYS A 12 1.63 -13.16 -11.97
C LYS A 12 2.49 -13.01 -10.72
N VAL A 13 3.21 -11.89 -10.63
CA VAL A 13 4.12 -11.60 -9.51
C VAL A 13 3.80 -10.21 -8.95
N VAL A 14 3.70 -10.11 -7.64
CA VAL A 14 3.63 -8.85 -6.91
C VAL A 14 4.90 -8.66 -6.10
N ALA A 15 5.49 -7.47 -6.15
CA ALA A 15 6.46 -7.05 -5.16
C ALA A 15 5.71 -6.36 -4.01
N THR A 16 5.88 -6.83 -2.79
CA THR A 16 5.22 -6.29 -1.59
C THR A 16 6.19 -6.29 -0.40
N THR A 17 5.76 -5.81 0.75
CA THR A 17 6.59 -5.62 1.94
C THR A 17 5.94 -6.26 3.17
N GLN A 18 6.77 -6.77 4.06
CA GLN A 18 6.40 -7.18 5.40
C GLN A 18 7.62 -6.84 6.26
N MET A 19 7.57 -5.67 6.91
CA MET A 19 8.70 -5.17 7.68
C MET A 19 8.64 -5.64 9.13
N GLN A 20 7.46 -6.07 9.60
CA GLN A 20 7.27 -6.49 10.96
C GLN A 20 8.02 -7.82 11.24
N ALA A 21 8.82 -7.93 12.31
CA ALA A 21 9.17 -6.87 13.28
C ALA A 21 10.45 -6.08 12.92
N PRO A 22 11.57 -6.72 12.49
CA PRO A 22 12.83 -6.02 12.27
C PRO A 22 13.36 -6.21 10.84
N ASP A 23 12.47 -6.22 9.84
CA ASP A 23 12.79 -6.56 8.46
C ASP A 23 12.83 -5.36 7.52
N ALA A 24 12.57 -4.14 8.00
CA ALA A 24 12.82 -2.93 7.21
C ALA A 24 14.29 -2.84 6.78
N ARG A 25 15.21 -3.26 7.67
CA ARG A 25 16.65 -3.37 7.41
C ARG A 25 17.03 -4.34 6.29
N LYS A 26 16.13 -5.26 5.89
CA LYS A 26 16.34 -6.14 4.73
C LYS A 26 16.03 -5.44 3.41
N ALA A 27 15.22 -4.39 3.43
CA ALA A 27 14.86 -3.62 2.26
C ALA A 27 15.82 -2.44 2.01
N PHE A 28 16.25 -1.75 3.08
CA PHE A 28 17.22 -0.65 2.99
C PHE A 28 17.95 -0.43 4.33
N PRO A 29 19.18 0.09 4.34
CA PRO A 29 19.89 0.42 5.59
C PRO A 29 19.12 1.47 6.41
N CYS A 30 18.80 1.14 7.66
CA CYS A 30 18.06 2.04 8.55
C CYS A 30 18.30 1.74 10.03
N PHE A 31 17.99 2.72 10.88
CA PHE A 31 17.92 2.54 12.33
C PHE A 31 16.59 1.86 12.70
N ASP A 32 16.58 0.53 12.62
CA ASP A 32 15.36 -0.27 12.62
C ASP A 32 14.90 -0.67 14.03
N GLU A 33 14.66 0.35 14.86
CA GLU A 33 14.05 0.24 16.17
C GLU A 33 12.80 1.14 16.23
N PRO A 34 11.65 0.67 16.77
CA PRO A 34 10.39 1.40 16.68
C PRO A 34 10.42 2.83 17.25
N ALA A 35 11.26 3.10 18.26
CA ALA A 35 11.39 4.42 18.86
C ALA A 35 12.16 5.42 17.99
N MET A 36 13.01 4.95 17.07
CA MET A 36 13.84 5.78 16.19
C MET A 36 13.05 6.24 14.95
N LYS A 37 11.94 6.95 15.20
CA LYS A 37 11.02 7.39 14.15
C LYS A 37 11.62 8.46 13.23
N ALA A 38 11.30 8.39 11.95
CA ALA A 38 11.71 9.35 10.93
C ALA A 38 10.58 9.64 9.93
N VAL A 39 10.81 10.62 9.06
CA VAL A 39 9.98 10.87 7.87
C VAL A 39 10.59 10.11 6.70
N PHE A 40 9.75 9.43 5.92
CA PHE A 40 10.18 8.67 4.74
C PHE A 40 9.61 9.31 3.48
N THR A 41 10.45 9.47 2.46
CA THR A 41 10.04 9.87 1.11
C THR A 41 10.36 8.71 0.19
N VAL A 42 9.32 8.02 -0.28
CA VAL A 42 9.46 6.79 -1.09
C VAL A 42 9.42 7.15 -2.57
N THR A 43 10.29 6.52 -3.35
CA THR A 43 10.24 6.53 -4.82
C THR A 43 10.34 5.10 -5.31
N MET A 44 9.45 4.70 -6.20
CA MET A 44 9.41 3.36 -6.78
C MET A 44 9.64 3.46 -8.29
N ILE A 45 10.62 2.70 -8.78
CA ILE A 45 10.81 2.46 -10.21
C ILE A 45 10.18 1.10 -10.52
N HIS A 46 9.23 1.06 -11.43
CA HIS A 46 8.46 -0.15 -11.71
C HIS A 46 8.06 -0.28 -13.19
N PRO A 47 7.71 -1.49 -13.65
CA PRO A 47 7.22 -1.67 -15.02
C PRO A 47 6.04 -0.75 -15.31
N SER A 48 5.97 -0.25 -16.54
CA SER A 48 4.99 0.76 -16.95
C SER A 48 3.55 0.25 -16.96
N ASP A 49 3.35 -1.07 -17.00
CA ASP A 49 2.06 -1.77 -16.92
C ASP A 49 1.68 -2.21 -15.49
N HIS A 50 2.42 -1.74 -14.48
CA HIS A 50 2.15 -1.97 -13.06
C HIS A 50 1.84 -0.64 -12.36
N THR A 51 1.16 -0.72 -11.22
CA THR A 51 0.92 0.39 -10.30
C THR A 51 1.76 0.23 -9.05
N ALA A 52 2.37 1.34 -8.60
CA ALA A 52 3.04 1.43 -7.32
C ALA A 52 2.15 2.14 -6.28
N ILE A 53 2.05 1.57 -5.09
CA ILE A 53 1.39 2.17 -3.93
C ILE A 53 2.31 2.10 -2.70
N SER A 54 2.18 3.09 -1.81
CA SER A 54 2.95 3.18 -0.56
C SER A 54 2.09 3.83 0.54
N ASN A 55 2.67 4.14 1.70
CA ASN A 55 1.97 4.74 2.85
C ASN A 55 1.22 6.03 2.52
N MET A 56 1.77 6.86 1.64
CA MET A 56 1.25 8.18 1.27
C MET A 56 0.76 8.21 -0.19
N PRO A 57 -0.08 9.19 -0.58
CA PRO A 57 -0.47 9.36 -1.99
C PRO A 57 0.74 9.65 -2.89
N ALA A 58 0.69 9.17 -4.13
CA ALA A 58 1.64 9.56 -5.17
C ALA A 58 1.55 11.07 -5.43
N ASN A 59 2.68 11.74 -5.58
CA ASN A 59 2.76 13.18 -5.88
C ASN A 59 3.19 13.47 -7.32
N ASN A 60 3.91 12.54 -7.95
CA ASN A 60 4.44 12.67 -9.29
C ASN A 60 4.68 11.28 -9.88
N THR A 61 4.43 11.12 -11.17
CA THR A 61 4.81 9.93 -11.93
C THR A 61 5.29 10.35 -13.30
N TYR A 62 6.46 9.84 -13.70
CA TYR A 62 7.05 10.11 -14.99
C TYR A 62 7.72 8.86 -15.55
N GLN A 63 7.91 8.83 -16.86
CA GLN A 63 8.56 7.72 -17.55
C GLN A 63 10.08 7.89 -17.54
N LEU A 64 10.77 6.76 -17.40
CA LEU A 64 12.22 6.65 -17.43
C LEU A 64 12.58 5.47 -18.34
N GLU A 65 13.38 5.73 -19.37
CA GLU A 65 13.93 4.68 -20.22
C GLU A 65 15.18 4.09 -19.55
N MET A 66 15.17 2.79 -19.29
CA MET A 66 16.29 2.03 -18.72
C MET A 66 16.41 0.70 -19.45
N ASP A 67 17.63 0.35 -19.87
CA ASP A 67 17.93 -0.91 -20.56
C ASP A 67 17.06 -1.18 -21.81
N GLY A 68 16.67 -0.11 -22.51
CA GLY A 68 15.81 -0.18 -23.71
C GLY A 68 14.34 -0.50 -23.42
N GLN A 69 13.91 -0.36 -22.16
CA GLN A 69 12.54 -0.55 -21.71
C GLN A 69 12.02 0.71 -21.02
N SER A 70 10.72 0.96 -21.15
CA SER A 70 10.04 2.07 -20.50
C SER A 70 9.56 1.68 -19.10
N TRP A 71 10.08 2.37 -18.09
CA TRP A 71 9.71 2.23 -16.68
C TRP A 71 8.94 3.46 -16.21
N ASN A 72 8.07 3.26 -15.22
CA ASN A 72 7.48 4.38 -14.48
C ASN A 72 8.28 4.64 -13.21
N VAL A 73 8.45 5.91 -12.88
CA VAL A 73 9.01 6.37 -11.61
C VAL A 73 7.91 7.09 -10.84
N THR A 74 7.39 6.46 -9.79
CA THR A 74 6.35 7.03 -8.93
C THR A 74 6.97 7.52 -7.63
N GLN A 75 6.80 8.81 -7.38
CA GLN A 75 7.22 9.48 -6.16
C GLN A 75 6.02 9.68 -5.24
N PHE A 76 6.21 9.44 -3.94
CA PHE A 76 5.16 9.57 -2.92
C PHE A 76 5.40 10.79 -2.03
N ASN A 77 4.31 11.35 -1.49
CA ASN A 77 4.40 12.41 -0.48
C ASN A 77 5.18 11.93 0.77
N PRO A 78 5.89 12.81 1.48
CA PRO A 78 6.56 12.45 2.72
C PRO A 78 5.58 11.92 3.77
N THR A 79 5.97 10.85 4.48
CA THR A 79 5.16 10.32 5.60
C THR A 79 5.16 11.29 6.79
N PRO A 80 4.20 11.17 7.73
CA PRO A 80 4.43 11.67 9.07
C PRO A 80 5.62 10.97 9.73
N LYS A 81 6.09 11.50 10.87
CA LYS A 81 7.15 10.85 11.66
C LYS A 81 6.65 9.49 12.17
N MET A 82 7.19 8.40 11.62
CA MET A 82 6.73 7.04 11.85
C MET A 82 7.88 6.06 12.07
N SER A 83 7.56 4.87 12.55
CA SER A 83 8.52 3.78 12.75
C SER A 83 8.77 3.01 11.45
N THR A 84 9.98 2.47 11.28
CA THR A 84 10.40 1.69 10.09
C THR A 84 9.50 0.48 9.82
N TYR A 85 9.05 -0.22 10.87
CA TYR A 85 8.22 -1.43 10.73
C TYR A 85 6.83 -1.19 10.10
N LEU A 86 6.38 0.06 10.02
CA LEU A 86 5.10 0.45 9.42
C LEU A 86 5.24 0.91 7.95
N LEU A 87 6.46 0.97 7.42
CA LEU A 87 6.71 1.37 6.04
C LEU A 87 6.25 0.24 5.11
N ALA A 88 5.49 0.60 4.07
CA ALA A 88 5.04 -0.34 3.06
C ALA A 88 5.12 0.25 1.65
N PHE A 89 5.44 -0.63 0.70
CA PHE A 89 5.36 -0.35 -0.73
C PHE A 89 5.02 -1.63 -1.48
N ILE A 90 4.18 -1.49 -2.50
CA ILE A 90 3.67 -2.59 -3.31
C ILE A 90 3.72 -2.16 -4.78
N VAL A 91 4.18 -3.07 -5.65
CA VAL A 91 4.11 -2.96 -7.11
C VAL A 91 3.35 -4.16 -7.63
N SER A 92 2.24 -3.90 -8.31
CA SER A 92 1.30 -4.94 -8.76
C SER A 92 0.50 -4.50 -9.97
N GLN A 93 -0.25 -5.43 -10.55
CA GLN A 93 -1.32 -5.14 -11.53
C GLN A 93 -2.70 -5.20 -10.87
N PHE A 94 -2.79 -4.88 -9.58
CA PHE A 94 -4.05 -4.87 -8.86
C PHE A 94 -4.92 -3.69 -9.28
N ASP A 95 -6.22 -3.90 -9.17
CA ASP A 95 -7.23 -2.86 -9.31
C ASP A 95 -7.84 -2.53 -7.94
N TYR A 96 -8.74 -1.57 -7.87
CA TYR A 96 -9.39 -1.18 -6.64
C TYR A 96 -10.83 -0.68 -6.82
N VAL A 97 -11.61 -0.82 -5.75
CA VAL A 97 -12.84 -0.04 -5.54
C VAL A 97 -12.55 1.09 -4.56
N GLU A 98 -13.17 2.26 -4.74
CA GLU A 98 -12.91 3.43 -3.90
C GLU A 98 -14.17 4.16 -3.43
N ASN A 99 -13.99 4.88 -2.32
CA ASN A 99 -14.99 5.77 -1.74
C ASN A 99 -14.28 6.92 -1.01
N ASN A 100 -15.03 7.96 -0.65
CA ASN A 100 -14.54 9.05 0.20
C ASN A 100 -15.41 9.14 1.46
N THR A 101 -14.78 9.19 2.64
CA THR A 101 -15.50 9.38 3.91
C THR A 101 -14.74 10.39 4.75
N GLY A 102 -15.40 11.49 5.13
CA GLY A 102 -14.78 12.52 5.96
C GLY A 102 -13.59 13.24 5.32
N GLY A 103 -13.48 13.24 3.99
CA GLY A 103 -12.34 13.79 3.27
C GLY A 103 -11.15 12.83 3.13
N VAL A 104 -11.25 11.63 3.67
CA VAL A 104 -10.26 10.56 3.51
C VAL A 104 -10.62 9.71 2.30
N GLN A 105 -9.68 9.56 1.35
CA GLN A 105 -9.83 8.61 0.26
C GLN A 105 -9.62 7.19 0.76
N ILE A 106 -10.59 6.31 0.52
CA ILE A 106 -10.55 4.91 0.92
C ILE A 106 -10.51 4.05 -0.33
N ARG A 107 -9.56 3.10 -0.40
CA ARG A 107 -9.49 2.13 -1.50
C ARG A 107 -9.27 0.72 -0.98
N ILE A 108 -9.96 -0.22 -1.60
CA ILE A 108 -9.75 -1.66 -1.40
C ILE A 108 -9.12 -2.21 -2.67
N TRP A 109 -7.86 -2.60 -2.58
CA TRP A 109 -7.07 -3.13 -3.67
C TRP A 109 -7.13 -4.66 -3.69
N GLY A 110 -7.14 -5.23 -4.89
CA GLY A 110 -7.11 -6.67 -5.07
C GLY A 110 -6.80 -7.06 -6.50
N ARG A 111 -6.73 -8.36 -6.77
CA ARG A 111 -6.59 -8.87 -8.14
C ARG A 111 -7.75 -8.32 -9.01
N PRO A 112 -7.50 -7.91 -10.27
CA PRO A 112 -8.54 -7.34 -11.14
C PRO A 112 -9.83 -8.17 -11.17
N THR A 113 -9.70 -9.48 -11.36
CA THR A 113 -10.82 -10.43 -11.34
C THR A 113 -11.64 -10.40 -10.05
N ALA A 114 -11.00 -10.28 -8.89
CA ALA A 114 -11.70 -10.21 -7.61
C ALA A 114 -12.43 -8.87 -7.42
N ILE A 115 -11.86 -7.78 -7.95
CA ILE A 115 -12.47 -6.46 -7.94
C ILE A 115 -13.68 -6.41 -8.89
N ASP A 116 -13.53 -6.92 -10.11
CA ASP A 116 -14.60 -7.01 -11.11
C ASP A 116 -15.79 -7.86 -10.62
N GLU A 117 -15.52 -8.91 -9.84
CA GLU A 117 -16.54 -9.75 -9.20
C GLU A 117 -17.17 -9.11 -7.93
N GLY A 118 -16.77 -7.90 -7.57
CA GLY A 118 -17.33 -7.15 -6.44
C GLY A 118 -16.85 -7.62 -5.05
N GLN A 119 -15.76 -8.40 -4.98
CA GLN A 119 -15.28 -8.96 -3.69
C GLN A 119 -14.73 -7.89 -2.73
N GLY A 120 -14.37 -6.69 -3.25
CA GLY A 120 -13.91 -5.56 -2.44
C GLY A 120 -15.01 -4.73 -1.78
N GLU A 121 -16.27 -4.90 -2.20
CA GLU A 121 -17.38 -3.99 -1.84
C GLU A 121 -17.71 -4.00 -0.35
N TYR A 122 -17.72 -5.18 0.28
CA TYR A 122 -18.02 -5.27 1.70
C TYR A 122 -16.97 -4.53 2.54
N ALA A 123 -15.68 -4.71 2.23
CA ALA A 123 -14.61 -4.01 2.92
C ALA A 123 -14.71 -2.50 2.71
N LEU A 124 -15.02 -2.06 1.50
CA LEU A 124 -15.18 -0.64 1.17
C LEU A 124 -16.32 0.00 1.98
N GLN A 125 -17.48 -0.68 2.02
CA GLN A 125 -18.67 -0.22 2.75
C GLN A 125 -18.45 -0.15 4.27
N LYS A 126 -17.62 -1.02 4.84
CA LYS A 126 -17.34 -1.03 6.29
C LYS A 126 -16.24 -0.07 6.72
N THR A 127 -15.28 0.21 5.85
CA THR A 127 -14.10 1.01 6.21
C THR A 127 -14.47 2.42 6.67
N GLY A 128 -15.31 3.13 5.92
CA GLY A 128 -15.73 4.50 6.28
C GLY A 128 -16.36 4.59 7.67
N PRO A 129 -17.43 3.81 7.97
CA PRO A 129 -18.02 3.76 9.30
C PRO A 129 -17.06 3.38 10.44
N ILE A 130 -16.12 2.45 10.18
CA ILE A 130 -15.10 2.06 11.16
C ILE A 130 -14.13 3.21 11.45
N LEU A 131 -13.64 3.90 10.42
CA LEU A 131 -12.78 5.08 10.60
C LEU A 131 -13.51 6.16 11.40
N SER A 132 -14.75 6.51 11.02
CA SER A 132 -15.54 7.51 11.75
C SER A 132 -15.90 7.10 13.18
N PHE A 133 -15.98 5.80 13.47
CA PHE A 133 -16.09 5.32 14.85
C PHE A 133 -14.81 5.60 15.63
N PHE A 134 -13.65 5.23 15.10
CA PHE A 134 -12.37 5.43 15.79
C PHE A 134 -11.98 6.90 15.93
N GLU A 135 -12.31 7.76 14.97
CA GLU A 135 -12.09 9.20 15.10
C GLU A 135 -12.84 9.78 16.30
N ARG A 136 -14.12 9.39 16.47
CA ARG A 136 -14.93 9.80 17.63
C ARG A 136 -14.45 9.16 18.92
N HIS A 137 -14.10 7.88 18.88
CA HIS A 137 -13.66 7.13 20.05
C HIS A 137 -12.35 7.67 20.62
N TYR A 138 -11.37 7.97 19.76
CA TYR A 138 -10.08 8.53 20.16
C TYR A 138 -10.09 10.06 20.24
N ASN A 139 -11.22 10.71 19.92
CA ASN A 139 -11.34 12.17 19.84
C ASN A 139 -10.19 12.82 19.05
N THR A 140 -9.79 12.16 17.94
CA THR A 140 -8.64 12.52 17.12
C THR A 140 -8.97 12.17 15.67
N ALA A 141 -8.82 13.12 14.75
CA ALA A 141 -9.05 12.87 13.33
C ALA A 141 -8.10 11.82 12.77
N TYR A 142 -8.52 11.11 11.71
CA TYR A 142 -7.66 10.16 11.02
C TYR A 142 -6.42 10.89 10.47
N PRO A 143 -5.19 10.46 10.82
CA PRO A 143 -4.00 11.30 10.67
C PRO A 143 -3.39 11.30 9.26
N LEU A 144 -4.01 10.63 8.28
CA LEU A 144 -3.51 10.49 6.91
C LEU A 144 -4.56 10.93 5.87
N PRO A 145 -4.14 11.37 4.67
CA PRO A 145 -5.09 11.79 3.63
C PRO A 145 -5.82 10.63 2.96
N LYS A 146 -5.35 9.38 3.15
CA LYS A 146 -5.92 8.18 2.52
C LYS A 146 -5.80 6.93 3.39
N SER A 147 -6.60 5.92 3.07
CA SER A 147 -6.61 4.59 3.66
C SER A 147 -6.70 3.55 2.54
N ASP A 148 -5.56 2.94 2.21
CA ASP A 148 -5.53 1.78 1.31
C ASP A 148 -5.52 0.50 2.14
N GLN A 149 -6.31 -0.48 1.73
CA GLN A 149 -6.29 -1.87 2.22
C GLN A 149 -6.11 -2.80 1.02
N VAL A 150 -5.21 -3.77 1.11
CA VAL A 150 -4.81 -4.61 -0.03
C VAL A 150 -5.01 -6.07 0.28
N ALA A 151 -5.82 -6.76 -0.51
CA ALA A 151 -5.96 -8.21 -0.44
C ALA A 151 -4.80 -8.89 -1.21
N LEU A 152 -3.76 -9.31 -0.50
CA LEU A 152 -2.64 -10.04 -1.08
C LEU A 152 -2.91 -11.56 -1.13
N PRO A 153 -2.62 -12.24 -2.26
CA PRO A 153 -2.62 -13.69 -2.31
C PRO A 153 -1.47 -14.24 -1.44
N ASP A 154 -1.78 -15.32 -0.71
CA ASP A 154 -0.84 -16.08 0.14
C ASP A 154 -0.10 -15.24 1.21
N PHE A 155 -0.81 -14.29 1.83
CA PHE A 155 -0.28 -13.52 2.95
C PHE A 155 -0.34 -14.31 4.28
N ASN A 156 0.69 -15.13 4.52
CA ASN A 156 0.77 -16.03 5.68
C ASN A 156 0.72 -15.33 7.06
N ALA A 157 0.98 -14.02 7.14
CA ALA A 157 0.92 -13.26 8.39
C ALA A 157 -0.52 -12.86 8.79
N GLY A 158 -1.50 -13.00 7.89
CA GLY A 158 -2.90 -12.67 8.14
C GLY A 158 -3.25 -11.22 7.82
N ALA A 159 -2.75 -10.27 8.60
CA ALA A 159 -2.92 -8.82 8.36
C ALA A 159 -1.74 -8.02 8.97
N MET A 160 -1.39 -6.88 8.39
CA MET A 160 -0.37 -5.95 8.90
C MET A 160 -0.81 -4.48 8.79
N GLU A 161 -0.69 -3.74 9.88
CA GLU A 161 -1.20 -2.38 10.06
C GLU A 161 -0.33 -1.25 9.45
N ASN A 162 0.34 -1.51 8.33
CA ASN A 162 1.24 -0.50 7.73
C ASN A 162 0.49 0.82 7.51
N TRP A 163 1.08 1.93 7.94
CA TRP A 163 0.31 3.16 8.16
C TRP A 163 -0.19 3.75 6.83
N GLY A 164 -1.49 3.67 6.59
CA GLY A 164 -2.13 4.10 5.35
C GLY A 164 -2.16 3.05 4.22
N LEU A 165 -1.52 1.88 4.38
CA LEU A 165 -1.47 0.79 3.40
C LEU A 165 -1.54 -0.57 4.10
N VAL A 166 -2.69 -0.93 4.64
CA VAL A 166 -2.90 -2.19 5.35
C VAL A 166 -2.89 -3.35 4.35
N THR A 167 -2.20 -4.45 4.70
CA THR A 167 -2.09 -5.67 3.88
C THR A 167 -2.66 -6.87 4.59
#